data_AF-A0A2Z6BEP3-F1
#
_entry.id   AF-A0A2Z6BEP3-F1
#
_cell.length_a   1.000
_cell.length_b   1.000
_cell.length_c   1.000
_cell.angle_alpha   90.00
_cell.angle_beta   90.00
_cell.angle_gamma   90.00
#
_symmetry.space_group_name_H-M   'P 1'
#
loop_
_entity.id
_entity.type
_entity.pdbx_description
1 polymer ?
#
loop_
_entity_poly.entity_id
_entity_poly.type
_entity_poly.pdbx_seq_one_letter_code
_entity_poly.pdbx_strand_id
1 'polypeptide(L)'
;MTVFSWFEKQTGMKLALAPQPRGPKFNPHLWIRCENCGVILYVKHLQNNKSVCFGCGTHLHMNSYERIKRFIDMGTWVPLNETVSSCNPLKFEDQKPYKERLLEAQENTGFQDAVQTGTGLIEGVPVAAAIMDFTFLGGSMGSVVGEKITRIIEYATEQGLPLIISCSSGGARMQEGIFSLMQMAKISAALNVHQNIAKLLYIAILTSPTTGGVTASFAMLGDLIFAEPRAIIGFAGRRVIQQTLQEQLPRDFQTSEYLLHHGLIDLIVSRFFIKQAIAETILLYKESESKEVARLAFKERHRLTPVQEERLRRLVKVQNRKKTKFWNLVYRFVDLFTGDDKLLPKKLKVNPLPFIHKFKEGSAAEFLKTPAVGFFIVPKKATEIKKDSTIIDVEPIEVKSSENNEQNNENQ
;
A
#
# COMPACT_ATOMS: atom_id res chain seq x y z
N MET A 1 19.94 -0.91 43.86
CA MET A 1 19.01 -1.94 43.34
C MET A 1 18.37 -2.62 44.53
N THR A 2 17.04 -2.62 44.64
CA THR A 2 16.33 -3.26 45.75
C THR A 2 16.32 -4.78 45.57
N VAL A 3 16.27 -5.54 46.67
CA VAL A 3 16.17 -7.01 46.64
C VAL A 3 14.98 -7.46 45.77
N PHE A 4 13.89 -6.69 45.78
CA PHE A 4 12.72 -6.92 44.94
C PHE A 4 13.02 -6.81 43.44
N SER A 5 13.77 -5.78 43.02
CA SER A 5 14.20 -5.61 41.61
C SER A 5 15.17 -6.71 41.13
N TRP A 6 15.88 -7.36 42.06
CA TRP A 6 16.73 -8.51 41.76
C TRP A 6 15.90 -9.80 41.57
N PHE A 7 14.86 -9.99 42.39
CA PHE A 7 13.92 -11.11 42.23
C PHE A 7 13.13 -11.02 40.92
N GLU A 8 12.63 -9.84 40.53
CA GLU A 8 11.95 -9.65 39.23
C GLU A 8 12.86 -10.02 38.04
N LYS A 9 14.14 -9.62 38.12
CA LYS A 9 15.15 -9.93 37.10
C LYS A 9 15.47 -11.43 37.04
N GLN A 10 15.53 -12.11 38.19
CA GLN A 10 15.69 -13.57 38.29
C GLN A 10 14.48 -14.34 37.75
N THR A 11 13.25 -13.89 38.02
CA THR A 11 12.03 -14.50 37.46
C THR A 11 11.92 -14.27 35.95
N GLY A 12 12.31 -13.09 35.46
CA GLY A 12 12.35 -12.80 34.02
C GLY A 12 13.36 -13.66 33.26
N MET A 13 14.53 -13.94 33.86
CA MET A 13 15.54 -14.83 33.25
C MET A 13 15.13 -16.31 33.30
N LYS A 14 14.45 -16.78 34.37
CA LYS A 14 13.90 -18.15 34.43
C LYS A 14 12.76 -18.38 33.44
N LEU A 15 11.95 -17.37 33.13
CA LEU A 15 10.92 -17.49 32.08
C LEU A 15 11.53 -17.59 30.67
N ALA A 16 12.69 -16.96 30.43
CA ALA A 16 13.39 -16.99 29.15
C ALA A 16 14.20 -18.28 28.91
N LEU A 17 14.57 -19.00 29.99
CA LEU A 17 15.39 -20.21 29.97
C LEU A 17 14.63 -21.49 30.32
N ALA A 18 13.33 -21.40 30.65
CA ALA A 18 12.52 -22.59 30.86
C ALA A 18 12.40 -23.38 29.54
N PRO A 19 12.77 -24.67 29.49
CA PRO A 19 12.46 -25.51 28.34
C PRO A 19 10.94 -25.48 28.15
N GLN A 20 10.51 -25.05 26.96
CA GLN A 20 9.10 -25.02 26.59
C GLN A 20 8.51 -26.40 26.93
N PRO A 21 7.45 -26.50 27.75
CA PRO A 21 6.80 -27.77 27.96
C PRO A 21 6.39 -28.28 26.58
N ARG A 22 6.88 -29.47 26.20
CA ARG A 22 6.42 -30.21 25.03
C ARG A 22 4.97 -30.62 25.30
N GLY A 23 4.07 -29.65 25.27
CA GLY A 23 2.64 -29.85 25.23
C GLY A 23 2.28 -30.63 23.96
N PRO A 24 1.08 -31.21 23.93
CA PRO A 24 0.63 -32.02 22.79
C PRO A 24 0.84 -31.23 21.49
N LYS A 25 1.41 -31.91 20.48
CA LYS A 25 1.67 -31.34 19.15
C LYS A 25 0.38 -30.70 18.63
N PHE A 26 0.34 -29.38 18.71
CA PHE A 26 -0.84 -28.61 18.37
C PHE A 26 -1.02 -28.66 16.86
N ASN A 27 -2.20 -29.05 16.38
CA ASN A 27 -2.49 -28.94 14.95
C ASN A 27 -2.82 -27.47 14.65
N PRO A 28 -1.93 -26.71 13.99
CA PRO A 28 -2.13 -25.28 13.75
C PRO A 28 -3.36 -25.00 12.85
N HIS A 29 -3.88 -26.02 12.16
CA HIS A 29 -5.06 -25.87 11.31
C HIS A 29 -6.39 -25.79 12.07
N LEU A 30 -6.44 -26.27 13.32
CA LEU A 30 -7.69 -26.30 14.10
C LEU A 30 -7.69 -25.27 15.22
N TRP A 31 -6.52 -24.96 15.78
CA TRP A 31 -6.41 -24.13 16.96
C TRP A 31 -5.28 -23.11 16.84
N ILE A 32 -5.50 -21.90 17.35
CA ILE A 32 -4.52 -20.80 17.41
C ILE A 32 -4.45 -20.29 18.84
N ARG A 33 -3.23 -20.06 19.34
CA ARG A 33 -3.01 -19.41 20.64
C ARG A 33 -2.94 -17.90 20.45
N CYS A 34 -3.73 -17.14 21.22
CA CYS A 34 -3.62 -15.68 21.22
C CYS A 34 -2.29 -15.23 21.83
N GLU A 35 -1.51 -14.43 21.10
CA GLU A 35 -0.22 -13.90 21.58
C GLU A 35 -0.37 -12.94 22.76
N ASN A 36 -1.53 -12.27 22.88
CA ASN A 36 -1.77 -11.28 23.94
C ASN A 36 -2.26 -11.90 25.26
N CYS A 37 -3.29 -12.77 25.22
CA CYS A 37 -3.90 -13.34 26.43
C CYS A 37 -3.60 -14.84 26.65
N GLY A 38 -2.97 -15.51 25.70
CA GLY A 38 -2.63 -16.94 25.80
C GLY A 38 -3.80 -17.90 25.60
N VAL A 39 -5.04 -17.42 25.45
CA VAL A 39 -6.23 -18.26 25.22
C VAL A 39 -6.09 -19.03 23.90
N ILE A 40 -6.48 -20.31 23.93
CA ILE A 40 -6.56 -21.18 22.77
C ILE A 40 -7.91 -20.95 22.07
N LEU A 41 -7.86 -20.63 20.78
CA LEU A 41 -9.00 -20.26 19.96
C LEU A 41 -9.18 -21.29 18.84
N TYR A 42 -10.41 -21.76 18.64
CA TYR A 42 -10.74 -22.60 17.50
C TYR A 42 -10.80 -21.76 16.22
N VAL A 43 -10.08 -22.17 15.17
CA VAL A 43 -9.87 -21.37 13.95
C VAL A 43 -11.18 -20.99 13.27
N LYS A 44 -12.16 -21.90 13.15
CA LYS A 44 -13.45 -21.58 12.50
C LYS A 44 -14.24 -20.52 13.27
N HIS A 45 -14.24 -20.59 14.61
CA HIS A 45 -14.92 -19.58 15.42
C HIS A 45 -14.20 -18.23 15.30
N LEU A 46 -12.87 -18.24 15.32
CA LEU A 46 -12.07 -17.04 15.14
C LEU A 46 -12.35 -16.37 13.78
N GLN A 47 -12.42 -17.16 12.71
CA GLN A 47 -12.80 -16.68 11.38
C GLN A 47 -14.20 -16.06 11.40
N ASN A 48 -15.20 -16.73 11.98
CA ASN A 48 -16.54 -16.16 12.11
C ASN A 48 -16.51 -14.81 12.84
N ASN A 49 -15.68 -14.69 13.88
CA ASN A 49 -15.45 -13.48 14.66
C ASN A 49 -14.44 -12.50 14.05
N LYS A 50 -14.27 -12.49 12.71
CA LYS A 50 -13.41 -11.54 11.98
C LYS A 50 -11.95 -11.51 12.48
N SER A 51 -11.45 -12.66 12.89
CA SER A 51 -10.10 -12.83 13.46
C SER A 51 -9.81 -11.92 14.65
N VAL A 52 -10.84 -11.65 15.46
CA VAL A 52 -10.73 -10.94 16.74
C VAL A 52 -10.79 -11.95 17.89
N CYS A 53 -9.88 -11.84 18.85
CA CYS A 53 -9.84 -12.73 20.01
C CYS A 53 -11.05 -12.53 20.93
N PHE A 54 -11.77 -13.61 21.25
CA PHE A 54 -12.92 -13.60 22.17
C PHE A 54 -12.57 -13.22 23.61
N GLY A 55 -11.33 -13.51 24.05
CA GLY A 55 -10.91 -13.25 25.42
C GLY A 55 -10.48 -11.80 25.66
N CYS A 56 -9.66 -11.23 24.77
CA CYS A 56 -9.02 -9.93 25.01
C CYS A 56 -9.31 -8.86 23.94
N GLY A 57 -10.12 -9.18 22.92
CA GLY A 57 -10.47 -8.27 21.84
C GLY A 57 -9.31 -7.91 20.89
N THR A 58 -8.13 -8.51 21.06
CA THR A 58 -6.99 -8.25 20.17
C THR A 58 -7.28 -8.76 18.76
N HIS A 59 -7.01 -7.91 17.78
CA HIS A 59 -7.07 -8.25 16.37
C HIS A 59 -5.88 -9.14 15.99
N LEU A 60 -6.17 -10.38 15.59
CA LEU A 60 -5.16 -11.35 15.15
C LEU A 60 -4.89 -11.21 13.65
N HIS A 61 -3.83 -11.86 13.17
CA HIS A 61 -3.50 -11.87 11.75
C HIS A 61 -4.68 -12.34 10.90
N MET A 62 -4.92 -11.67 9.77
CA MET A 62 -5.95 -12.00 8.79
C MET A 62 -5.32 -11.88 7.41
N ASN A 63 -5.46 -12.94 6.60
CA ASN A 63 -4.94 -12.93 5.24
C ASN A 63 -5.78 -12.01 4.34
N SER A 64 -5.22 -11.70 3.17
CA SER A 64 -5.85 -10.79 2.20
C SER A 64 -7.19 -11.30 1.67
N TYR A 65 -7.32 -12.62 1.45
CA TYR A 65 -8.56 -13.24 0.99
C TYR A 65 -9.72 -13.11 2.00
N GLU A 66 -9.44 -13.38 3.28
CA GLU A 66 -10.40 -13.21 4.37
C GLU A 66 -10.82 -11.74 4.51
N ARG A 67 -9.88 -10.79 4.33
CA ARG A 67 -10.20 -9.35 4.33
C ARG A 67 -11.12 -8.98 3.18
N ILE A 68 -10.82 -9.42 1.95
CA ILE A 68 -11.69 -9.19 0.76
C ILE A 68 -13.11 -9.68 1.05
N LYS A 69 -13.24 -10.93 1.52
CA LYS A 69 -14.55 -11.54 1.82
C LYS A 69 -15.36 -10.78 2.88
N ARG A 70 -14.71 -9.97 3.72
CA ARG A 70 -15.37 -9.21 4.80
C ARG A 70 -15.60 -7.75 4.45
N PHE A 71 -14.78 -7.16 3.61
CA PHE A 71 -14.89 -5.75 3.21
C PHE A 71 -15.80 -5.61 2.00
N ILE A 72 -15.67 -6.51 1.02
CA ILE A 72 -16.39 -6.46 -0.25
C ILE A 72 -17.67 -7.30 -0.19
N ASP A 73 -18.71 -6.83 -0.86
CA ASP A 73 -20.00 -7.51 -0.99
C ASP A 73 -19.83 -8.86 -1.70
N MET A 74 -20.56 -9.85 -1.21
CA MET A 74 -20.46 -11.22 -1.71
C MET A 74 -20.77 -11.29 -3.20
N GLY A 75 -19.88 -11.90 -3.99
CA GLY A 75 -20.04 -12.09 -5.43
C GLY A 75 -19.65 -10.89 -6.31
N THR A 76 -19.18 -9.79 -5.72
CA THR A 76 -18.87 -8.56 -6.48
C THR A 76 -17.39 -8.34 -6.75
N TRP A 77 -16.51 -9.11 -6.10
CA TRP A 77 -15.07 -8.96 -6.23
C TRP A 77 -14.59 -9.39 -7.63
N VAL A 78 -13.98 -8.45 -8.34
CA VAL A 78 -13.33 -8.67 -9.63
C VAL A 78 -11.83 -8.43 -9.47
N PRO A 79 -11.00 -9.50 -9.39
CA PRO A 79 -9.57 -9.35 -9.22
C PRO A 79 -8.92 -8.77 -10.48
N LEU A 80 -7.86 -7.99 -10.27
CA LEU A 80 -7.07 -7.34 -11.31
C LEU A 80 -5.58 -7.66 -11.12
N ASN A 81 -4.85 -7.77 -12.23
CA ASN A 81 -3.39 -7.99 -12.25
C ASN A 81 -2.93 -9.26 -11.53
N GLU A 82 -3.72 -10.34 -11.58
CA GLU A 82 -3.39 -11.62 -10.91
C GLU A 82 -2.14 -12.30 -11.47
N THR A 83 -1.82 -12.08 -12.75
CA THR A 83 -0.69 -12.72 -13.44
C THR A 83 0.65 -12.01 -13.24
N VAL A 84 0.66 -10.86 -12.57
CA VAL A 84 1.89 -10.08 -12.36
C VAL A 84 2.70 -10.72 -11.23
N SER A 85 3.93 -11.14 -11.52
CA SER A 85 4.80 -11.86 -10.59
C SER A 85 6.21 -11.27 -10.53
N SER A 86 6.88 -11.51 -9.39
CA SER A 86 8.16 -10.90 -9.08
C SER A 86 9.30 -11.54 -9.86
N CYS A 87 10.22 -10.71 -10.34
CA CYS A 87 11.48 -11.15 -10.93
C CYS A 87 12.62 -11.06 -9.91
N ASN A 88 13.76 -11.71 -10.19
CA ASN A 88 15.01 -11.52 -9.43
C ASN A 88 16.03 -10.69 -10.23
N PRO A 89 15.87 -9.35 -10.32
CA PRO A 89 16.74 -8.51 -11.14
C PRO A 89 18.18 -8.41 -10.58
N LEU A 90 18.33 -8.49 -9.25
CA LEU A 90 19.62 -8.36 -8.57
C LEU A 90 20.37 -9.68 -8.40
N LYS A 91 19.76 -10.82 -8.79
CA LYS A 91 20.26 -12.17 -8.49
C LYS A 91 20.63 -12.31 -7.01
N PHE A 92 19.78 -11.76 -6.14
CA PHE A 92 20.02 -11.72 -4.71
C PHE A 92 19.99 -13.13 -4.11
N GLU A 93 20.95 -13.39 -3.23
CA GLU A 93 21.10 -14.64 -2.51
C GLU A 93 21.57 -14.33 -1.09
N ASP A 94 20.89 -14.95 -0.11
CA ASP A 94 21.32 -14.96 1.29
C ASP A 94 21.49 -16.42 1.75
N GLN A 95 20.92 -16.80 2.89
CA GLN A 95 20.81 -18.21 3.28
C GLN A 95 19.99 -19.05 2.28
N LYS A 96 19.05 -18.42 1.57
CA LYS A 96 18.26 -19.03 0.50
C LYS A 96 18.22 -18.08 -0.71
N PRO A 97 18.33 -18.57 -1.95
CA PRO A 97 18.12 -17.76 -3.14
C PRO A 97 16.77 -17.03 -3.11
N TYR A 98 16.71 -15.76 -3.52
CA TYR A 98 15.46 -14.99 -3.49
C TYR A 98 14.34 -15.64 -4.31
N LYS A 99 14.70 -16.30 -5.42
CA LYS A 99 13.74 -17.03 -6.26
C LYS A 99 13.05 -18.16 -5.50
N GLU A 100 13.76 -18.88 -4.64
CA GLU A 100 13.18 -19.96 -3.83
C GLU A 100 12.26 -19.40 -2.75
N ARG A 101 12.64 -18.29 -2.11
CA ARG A 101 11.77 -17.58 -1.16
C ARG A 101 10.45 -17.13 -1.80
N LEU A 102 10.52 -16.66 -3.05
CA LEU A 102 9.32 -16.28 -3.81
C LEU A 102 8.44 -17.50 -4.08
N LEU A 103 9.01 -18.60 -4.57
CA LEU A 103 8.25 -19.83 -4.83
C LEU A 103 7.60 -20.38 -3.56
N GLU A 104 8.35 -20.45 -2.46
CA GLU A 104 7.84 -20.89 -1.15
C GLU A 104 6.69 -19.98 -0.68
N ALA A 105 6.82 -18.66 -0.82
CA ALA A 105 5.75 -17.72 -0.47
C ALA A 105 4.51 -17.88 -1.38
N GLN A 106 4.72 -18.11 -2.69
CA GLN A 106 3.65 -18.34 -3.65
C GLN A 106 2.92 -19.66 -3.38
N GLU A 107 3.62 -20.73 -3.05
CA GLU A 107 3.04 -22.03 -2.69
C GLU A 107 2.24 -21.95 -1.39
N ASN A 108 2.77 -21.24 -0.39
CA ASN A 108 2.12 -21.11 0.92
C ASN A 108 0.86 -20.24 0.89
N THR A 109 0.81 -19.24 -0.01
CA THR A 109 -0.28 -18.25 -0.03
C THR A 109 -1.24 -18.42 -1.21
N GLY A 110 -0.79 -19.05 -2.29
CA GLY A 110 -1.51 -19.10 -3.57
C GLY A 110 -1.48 -17.79 -4.36
N PHE A 111 -0.79 -16.75 -3.88
CA PHE A 111 -0.73 -15.44 -4.52
C PHE A 111 0.60 -15.20 -5.23
N GLN A 112 0.61 -14.39 -6.30
CA GLN A 112 1.85 -14.05 -7.01
C GLN A 112 2.76 -13.11 -6.23
N ASP A 113 2.19 -12.24 -5.38
CA ASP A 113 2.92 -11.31 -4.51
C ASP A 113 2.03 -10.84 -3.33
N ALA A 114 2.59 -10.03 -2.44
CA ALA A 114 2.03 -9.57 -1.17
C ALA A 114 0.86 -8.58 -1.25
N VAL A 115 0.20 -8.45 -2.39
CA VAL A 115 -0.98 -7.59 -2.53
C VAL A 115 -1.97 -8.19 -3.52
N GLN A 116 -3.24 -8.21 -3.13
CA GLN A 116 -4.36 -8.46 -4.03
C GLN A 116 -5.01 -7.13 -4.41
N THR A 117 -5.31 -6.96 -5.68
CA THR A 117 -5.91 -5.74 -6.23
C THR A 117 -7.13 -6.10 -7.04
N GLY A 118 -8.17 -5.27 -7.00
CA GLY A 118 -9.41 -5.53 -7.71
C GLY A 118 -10.45 -4.45 -7.48
N THR A 119 -11.61 -4.62 -8.11
CA THR A 119 -12.80 -3.82 -7.85
C THR A 119 -13.88 -4.64 -7.16
N GLY A 120 -14.82 -3.97 -6.51
CA GLY A 120 -15.98 -4.61 -5.92
C GLY A 120 -16.98 -3.58 -5.42
N LEU A 121 -18.05 -4.05 -4.80
CA LEU A 121 -19.01 -3.19 -4.12
C LEU A 121 -18.79 -3.27 -2.60
N ILE A 122 -18.99 -2.15 -1.92
CA ILE A 122 -19.10 -2.09 -0.45
C ILE A 122 -20.45 -1.48 -0.12
N GLU A 123 -21.37 -2.27 0.41
CA GLU A 123 -22.75 -1.86 0.66
C GLU A 123 -23.40 -1.24 -0.60
N GLY A 124 -23.16 -1.87 -1.76
CA GLY A 124 -23.65 -1.42 -3.06
C GLY A 124 -22.84 -0.31 -3.74
N VAL A 125 -21.84 0.27 -3.07
CA VAL A 125 -21.02 1.36 -3.62
C VAL A 125 -19.80 0.81 -4.36
N PRO A 126 -19.56 1.16 -5.63
CA PRO A 126 -18.40 0.65 -6.37
C PRO A 126 -17.10 1.28 -5.89
N VAL A 127 -16.11 0.43 -5.63
CA VAL A 127 -14.80 0.82 -5.13
C VAL A 127 -13.67 0.06 -5.84
N ALA A 128 -12.50 0.68 -5.88
CA ALA A 128 -11.25 0.02 -6.20
C ALA A 128 -10.48 -0.27 -4.91
N ALA A 129 -9.98 -1.49 -4.73
CA ALA A 129 -9.30 -1.89 -3.51
C ALA A 129 -7.95 -2.57 -3.76
N ALA A 130 -6.99 -2.29 -2.89
CA ALA A 130 -5.74 -3.03 -2.76
C ALA A 130 -5.59 -3.55 -1.32
N ILE A 131 -5.43 -4.85 -1.16
CA ILE A 131 -5.36 -5.50 0.15
C ILE A 131 -4.02 -6.23 0.24
N MET A 132 -3.13 -5.70 1.07
CA MET A 132 -1.82 -6.30 1.33
C MET A 132 -1.94 -7.55 2.20
N ASP A 133 -1.03 -8.50 2.02
CA ASP A 133 -0.95 -9.72 2.81
C ASP A 133 0.42 -9.85 3.50
N PHE A 134 0.41 -9.86 4.83
CA PHE A 134 1.62 -9.99 5.61
C PHE A 134 2.19 -11.43 5.59
N THR A 135 1.39 -12.45 5.24
CA THR A 135 1.91 -13.82 5.10
C THR A 135 2.95 -13.94 3.97
N PHE A 136 2.84 -13.10 2.94
CA PHE A 136 3.77 -13.11 1.81
C PHE A 136 5.00 -12.25 2.13
N LEU A 137 6.10 -12.90 2.54
CA LEU A 137 7.37 -12.24 2.85
C LEU A 137 7.22 -10.99 3.75
N GLY A 138 6.36 -11.09 4.77
CA GLY A 138 6.10 -9.99 5.72
C GLY A 138 5.37 -8.81 5.11
N GLY A 139 4.59 -9.01 4.04
CA GLY A 139 3.89 -7.92 3.35
C GLY A 139 4.84 -6.91 2.70
N SER A 140 6.11 -7.30 2.49
CA SER A 140 7.14 -6.36 2.08
C SER A 140 6.86 -5.81 0.69
N MET A 141 6.98 -4.49 0.52
CA MET A 141 6.75 -3.85 -0.77
C MET A 141 7.97 -4.03 -1.69
N GLY A 142 7.81 -4.86 -2.73
CA GLY A 142 8.71 -4.98 -3.87
C GLY A 142 8.14 -4.35 -5.13
N SER A 143 8.78 -4.58 -6.28
CA SER A 143 8.41 -4.01 -7.58
C SER A 143 6.99 -4.36 -8.01
N VAL A 144 6.55 -5.60 -7.76
CA VAL A 144 5.19 -6.04 -8.13
C VAL A 144 4.13 -5.45 -7.23
N VAL A 145 4.39 -5.34 -5.92
CA VAL A 145 3.46 -4.66 -5.00
C VAL A 145 3.26 -3.22 -5.47
N GLY A 146 4.36 -2.53 -5.78
CA GLY A 146 4.30 -1.17 -6.31
C GLY A 146 3.57 -1.06 -7.64
N GLU A 147 3.86 -1.95 -8.60
CA GLU A 147 3.16 -2.02 -9.89
C GLU A 147 1.65 -2.27 -9.73
N LYS A 148 1.25 -3.29 -8.96
CA LYS A 148 -0.17 -3.63 -8.77
C LYS A 148 -0.93 -2.48 -8.11
N ILE A 149 -0.36 -1.86 -7.07
CA ILE A 149 -0.96 -0.71 -6.39
C ILE A 149 -1.05 0.49 -7.35
N THR A 150 0.00 0.80 -8.11
CA THR A 150 -0.06 1.89 -9.10
C THR A 150 -1.14 1.64 -10.16
N ARG A 151 -1.23 0.42 -10.71
CA ARG A 151 -2.24 0.08 -11.72
C ARG A 151 -3.67 0.23 -11.21
N ILE A 152 -3.95 -0.18 -9.96
CA ILE A 152 -5.29 -0.02 -9.40
C ILE A 152 -5.62 1.44 -9.10
N ILE A 153 -4.64 2.26 -8.67
CA ILE A 153 -4.83 3.71 -8.51
C ILE A 153 -5.18 4.34 -9.86
N GLU A 154 -4.42 4.03 -10.91
CA GLU A 154 -4.67 4.56 -12.25
C GLU A 154 -6.03 4.12 -12.79
N TYR A 155 -6.38 2.85 -12.61
CA TYR A 155 -7.69 2.33 -12.96
C TYR A 155 -8.82 3.04 -12.20
N ALA A 156 -8.68 3.20 -10.87
CA ALA A 156 -9.65 3.91 -10.04
C ALA A 156 -9.81 5.37 -10.51
N THR A 157 -8.70 6.00 -10.88
CA THR A 157 -8.68 7.38 -11.39
C THR A 157 -9.41 7.50 -12.73
N GLU A 158 -9.19 6.57 -13.65
CA GLU A 158 -9.86 6.56 -14.95
C GLU A 158 -11.36 6.27 -14.83
N GLN A 159 -11.75 5.40 -13.90
CA GLN A 159 -13.16 5.02 -13.69
C GLN A 159 -13.89 5.95 -12.69
N GLY A 160 -13.21 6.92 -12.09
CA GLY A 160 -13.80 7.81 -11.08
C GLY A 160 -14.21 7.11 -9.78
N LEU A 161 -13.54 6.02 -9.41
CA LEU A 161 -13.88 5.20 -8.25
C LEU A 161 -13.12 5.65 -6.99
N PRO A 162 -13.75 5.60 -5.80
CA PRO A 162 -13.04 5.68 -4.53
C PRO A 162 -12.01 4.55 -4.40
N LEU A 163 -10.86 4.88 -3.84
CA LEU A 163 -9.75 3.96 -3.64
C LEU A 163 -9.61 3.58 -2.16
N ILE A 164 -9.47 2.30 -1.88
CA ILE A 164 -9.22 1.78 -0.52
C ILE A 164 -7.95 0.93 -0.53
N ILE A 165 -6.99 1.23 0.33
CA ILE A 165 -5.79 0.41 0.49
C ILE A 165 -5.67 -0.09 1.92
N SER A 166 -5.75 -1.42 2.12
CA SER A 166 -5.47 -2.07 3.39
C SER A 166 -3.98 -2.41 3.48
N CYS A 167 -3.27 -1.66 4.30
CA CYS A 167 -1.84 -1.76 4.51
C CYS A 167 -1.50 -2.79 5.57
N SER A 168 -0.62 -3.72 5.23
CA SER A 168 -0.04 -4.71 6.14
C SER A 168 1.36 -5.03 5.64
N SER A 169 2.38 -4.53 6.32
CA SER A 169 3.76 -4.61 5.83
C SER A 169 4.80 -4.44 6.93
N GLY A 170 5.88 -5.20 6.82
CA GLY A 170 7.12 -5.00 7.56
C GLY A 170 8.06 -3.94 6.96
N GLY A 171 7.80 -3.46 5.75
CA GLY A 171 8.63 -2.44 5.08
C GLY A 171 8.91 -2.71 3.60
N ALA A 172 10.00 -2.15 3.09
CA ALA A 172 10.44 -2.36 1.70
C ALA A 172 11.15 -3.71 1.54
N ARG A 173 10.98 -4.37 0.40
CA ARG A 173 11.59 -5.68 0.12
C ARG A 173 13.07 -5.54 -0.19
N MET A 174 13.92 -5.84 0.79
CA MET A 174 15.38 -5.65 0.69
C MET A 174 16.02 -6.44 -0.46
N GLN A 175 15.47 -7.60 -0.81
CA GLN A 175 15.98 -8.47 -1.87
C GLN A 175 15.94 -7.81 -3.26
N GLU A 176 15.07 -6.81 -3.44
CA GLU A 176 14.98 -6.01 -4.67
C GLU A 176 15.67 -4.65 -4.54
N GLY A 177 16.24 -4.33 -3.36
CA GLY A 177 17.06 -3.14 -3.13
C GLY A 177 16.39 -1.83 -3.52
N ILE A 178 17.06 -1.06 -4.38
CA ILE A 178 16.58 0.27 -4.83
C ILE A 178 15.24 0.21 -5.56
N PHE A 179 14.91 -0.91 -6.21
CA PHE A 179 13.62 -1.05 -6.90
C PHE A 179 12.46 -0.96 -5.91
N SER A 180 12.59 -1.54 -4.72
CA SER A 180 11.59 -1.45 -3.65
C SER A 180 11.45 -0.02 -3.12
N LEU A 181 12.56 0.69 -2.93
CA LEU A 181 12.53 2.09 -2.47
C LEU A 181 11.80 2.99 -3.47
N MET A 182 12.07 2.81 -4.77
CA MET A 182 11.43 3.61 -5.82
C MET A 182 9.92 3.38 -5.93
N GLN A 183 9.39 2.26 -5.43
CA GLN A 183 7.94 2.05 -5.40
C GLN A 183 7.22 3.07 -4.50
N MET A 184 7.88 3.58 -3.45
CA MET A 184 7.33 4.66 -2.62
C MET A 184 7.00 5.87 -3.48
N ALA A 185 7.99 6.36 -4.23
CA ALA A 185 7.83 7.53 -5.10
C ALA A 185 6.79 7.30 -6.20
N LYS A 186 6.80 6.10 -6.81
CA LYS A 186 5.87 5.73 -7.88
C LYS A 186 4.42 5.75 -7.42
N ILE A 187 4.11 5.09 -6.30
CA ILE A 187 2.74 5.03 -5.79
C ILE A 187 2.29 6.43 -5.35
N SER A 188 3.14 7.18 -4.65
CA SER A 188 2.84 8.54 -4.23
C SER A 188 2.57 9.49 -5.41
N ALA A 189 3.29 9.35 -6.52
CA ALA A 189 3.03 10.13 -7.73
C ALA A 189 1.66 9.79 -8.34
N ALA A 190 1.29 8.51 -8.38
CA ALA A 190 -0.03 8.08 -8.86
C ALA A 190 -1.16 8.57 -7.95
N LEU A 191 -0.99 8.48 -6.62
CA LEU A 191 -1.94 8.99 -5.63
C LEU A 191 -2.12 10.50 -5.74
N ASN A 192 -1.05 11.26 -5.98
CA ASN A 192 -1.15 12.70 -6.19
C ASN A 192 -2.05 13.04 -7.39
N VAL A 193 -2.01 12.25 -8.46
CA VAL A 193 -2.94 12.41 -9.59
C VAL A 193 -4.37 12.07 -9.17
N HIS A 194 -4.57 10.97 -8.46
CA HIS A 194 -5.89 10.53 -7.99
C HIS A 194 -6.57 11.56 -7.06
N GLN A 195 -5.86 12.03 -6.04
CA GLN A 195 -6.40 12.93 -5.03
C GLN A 195 -6.41 14.39 -5.50
N ASN A 196 -5.27 14.92 -5.95
CA ASN A 196 -5.16 16.36 -6.18
C ASN A 196 -5.66 16.79 -7.56
N ILE A 197 -5.46 15.95 -8.58
CA ILE A 197 -5.89 16.24 -9.94
C ILE A 197 -7.31 15.73 -10.15
N ALA A 198 -7.60 14.46 -9.92
CA ALA A 198 -8.92 13.88 -10.18
C ALA A 198 -9.95 14.15 -9.08
N LYS A 199 -9.52 14.64 -7.90
CA LYS A 199 -10.40 14.93 -6.76
C LYS A 199 -11.22 13.71 -6.33
N LEU A 200 -10.57 12.55 -6.27
CA LEU A 200 -11.17 11.29 -5.85
C LEU A 200 -10.69 10.89 -4.45
N LEU A 201 -11.58 10.24 -3.70
CA LEU A 201 -11.35 9.83 -2.32
C LEU A 201 -10.42 8.63 -2.24
N TYR A 202 -9.37 8.75 -1.44
CA TYR A 202 -8.47 7.68 -1.04
C TYR A 202 -8.53 7.44 0.47
N ILE A 203 -8.94 6.24 0.88
CA ILE A 203 -8.94 5.78 2.27
C ILE A 203 -7.80 4.78 2.50
N ALA A 204 -6.89 5.10 3.42
CA ALA A 204 -5.85 4.18 3.86
C ALA A 204 -6.30 3.44 5.14
N ILE A 205 -6.22 2.11 5.15
CA ILE A 205 -6.54 1.28 6.31
C ILE A 205 -5.26 0.64 6.84
N LEU A 206 -4.84 1.07 8.02
CA LEU A 206 -3.63 0.63 8.70
C LEU A 206 -3.91 -0.56 9.59
N THR A 207 -3.27 -1.68 9.27
CA THR A 207 -3.41 -2.93 10.02
C THR A 207 -2.10 -3.30 10.70
N SER A 208 -2.16 -4.18 11.70
CA SER A 208 -0.96 -4.59 12.42
C SER A 208 -0.21 -5.71 11.68
N PRO A 209 1.09 -5.57 11.39
CA PRO A 209 1.91 -4.36 11.46
C PRO A 209 1.87 -3.54 10.15
N THR A 210 2.08 -2.22 10.24
CA THR A 210 2.36 -1.35 9.10
C THR A 210 3.60 -0.52 9.38
N THR A 211 4.75 -0.97 8.87
CA THR A 211 6.06 -0.36 9.15
C THR A 211 6.88 0.01 7.91
N GLY A 212 7.93 0.83 8.11
CA GLY A 212 8.95 1.09 7.11
C GLY A 212 8.48 1.94 5.93
N GLY A 213 8.92 1.57 4.72
CA GLY A 213 8.65 2.32 3.51
C GLY A 213 7.17 2.43 3.15
N VAL A 214 6.33 1.47 3.55
CA VAL A 214 4.88 1.54 3.33
C VAL A 214 4.26 2.65 4.17
N THR A 215 4.60 2.71 5.47
CA THR A 215 4.17 3.79 6.38
C THR A 215 4.64 5.16 5.92
N ALA A 216 5.88 5.26 5.41
CA ALA A 216 6.44 6.52 4.91
C ALA A 216 6.04 6.86 3.46
N SER A 217 5.05 6.17 2.90
CA SER A 217 4.51 6.46 1.57
C SER A 217 2.99 6.39 1.58
N PHE A 218 2.39 5.55 0.73
CA PHE A 218 0.95 5.55 0.48
C PHE A 218 0.09 5.29 1.71
N ALA A 219 0.59 4.58 2.73
CA ALA A 219 -0.21 4.30 3.93
C ALA A 219 -0.55 5.56 4.74
N MET A 220 0.28 6.61 4.68
CA MET A 220 0.08 7.87 5.39
C MET A 220 -0.31 9.04 4.46
N LEU A 221 -0.71 8.73 3.22
CA LEU A 221 -1.15 9.72 2.23
C LEU A 221 -2.65 9.63 1.94
N GLY A 222 -3.40 8.91 2.80
CA GLY A 222 -4.87 8.86 2.71
C GLY A 222 -5.49 10.24 2.90
N ASP A 223 -6.60 10.51 2.21
CA ASP A 223 -7.48 11.62 2.60
C ASP A 223 -8.09 11.34 3.98
N LEU A 224 -8.34 10.07 4.26
CA LEU A 224 -8.69 9.54 5.56
C LEU A 224 -7.86 8.30 5.87
N ILE A 225 -7.32 8.26 7.08
CA ILE A 225 -6.47 7.20 7.60
C ILE A 225 -7.21 6.50 8.73
N PHE A 226 -7.66 5.29 8.45
CA PHE A 226 -8.28 4.40 9.44
C PHE A 226 -7.24 3.45 9.99
N ALA A 227 -7.36 3.09 11.26
CA ALA A 227 -6.53 2.05 11.85
C ALA A 227 -7.35 1.04 12.64
N GLU A 228 -6.87 -0.20 12.66
CA GLU A 228 -7.39 -1.21 13.58
C GLU A 228 -6.92 -0.93 15.03
N PRO A 229 -7.74 -1.20 16.06
CA PRO A 229 -7.34 -1.13 17.45
C PRO A 229 -6.03 -1.86 17.76
N ARG A 230 -5.16 -1.21 18.54
CA ARG A 230 -3.83 -1.68 18.94
C ARG A 230 -2.92 -2.07 17.76
N ALA A 231 -3.16 -1.55 16.55
CA ALA A 231 -2.29 -1.83 15.42
C ALA A 231 -0.92 -1.18 15.60
N ILE A 232 0.15 -1.92 15.30
CA ILE A 232 1.52 -1.41 15.39
C ILE A 232 1.87 -0.71 14.08
N ILE A 233 2.07 0.60 14.14
CA ILE A 233 2.31 1.47 12.99
C ILE A 233 3.52 2.35 13.27
N GLY A 234 4.51 2.35 12.36
CA GLY A 234 5.64 3.24 12.52
C GLY A 234 6.74 3.08 11.47
N PHE A 235 7.51 4.14 11.24
CA PHE A 235 8.58 4.10 10.24
C PHE A 235 9.70 3.13 10.62
N ALA A 236 10.28 3.27 11.81
CA ALA A 236 11.32 2.38 12.31
C ALA A 236 10.74 1.42 13.36
N GLY A 237 11.23 0.18 13.40
CA GLY A 237 10.81 -0.78 14.41
C GLY A 237 11.22 -0.36 15.82
N ARG A 238 10.36 -0.63 16.81
CA ARG A 238 10.59 -0.35 18.24
C ARG A 238 12.00 -0.72 18.73
N ARG A 239 12.49 -1.90 18.32
CA ARG A 239 13.84 -2.40 18.67
C ARG A 239 14.95 -1.45 18.23
N VAL A 240 14.88 -0.95 16.99
CA VAL A 240 15.91 -0.06 16.43
C VAL A 240 15.91 1.27 17.18
N ILE A 241 14.73 1.81 17.47
CA ILE A 241 14.57 3.08 18.18
C ILE A 241 15.14 2.99 19.61
N GLN A 242 14.82 1.91 20.35
CA GLN A 242 15.36 1.69 21.70
C GLN A 242 16.88 1.57 21.71
N GLN A 243 17.46 0.91 20.71
CA GLN A 243 18.92 0.77 20.59
C GLN A 243 19.61 2.12 20.31
N THR A 244 19.00 2.97 19.48
CA THR A 244 19.54 4.28 19.13
C THR A 244 19.43 5.28 20.29
N LEU A 245 18.26 5.34 20.95
CA LEU A 245 18.03 6.28 22.04
C LEU A 245 18.58 5.81 23.39
N GLN A 246 18.86 4.51 23.53
CA GLN A 246 19.25 3.87 24.79
C GLN A 246 18.21 4.06 25.92
N GLU A 247 16.95 4.25 25.54
CA GLU A 247 15.84 4.51 26.45
C GLU A 247 14.70 3.49 26.31
N GLN A 248 13.95 3.30 27.39
CA GLN A 248 12.75 2.47 27.41
C GLN A 248 11.57 3.26 26.81
N LEU A 249 11.08 2.81 25.65
CA LEU A 249 9.90 3.38 25.03
C LEU A 249 8.61 3.02 25.79
N PRO A 250 7.60 3.93 25.82
CA PRO A 250 6.28 3.68 26.41
C PRO A 250 5.63 2.39 25.89
N ARG A 251 4.79 1.73 26.69
CA ARG A 251 4.19 0.43 26.32
C ARG A 251 3.33 0.53 25.07
N ASP A 252 2.56 1.58 24.96
CA ASP A 252 1.67 1.97 23.86
C ASP A 252 2.38 2.64 22.67
N PHE A 253 3.70 2.84 22.73
CA PHE A 253 4.44 3.43 21.63
C PHE A 253 4.18 2.70 20.31
N GLN A 254 3.86 3.46 19.26
CA GLN A 254 3.49 2.97 17.92
C GLN A 254 2.13 2.25 17.81
N THR A 255 1.30 2.22 18.84
CA THR A 255 -0.08 1.70 18.68
C THR A 255 -0.98 2.71 17.98
N SER A 256 -2.07 2.24 17.38
CA SER A 256 -3.08 3.10 16.75
C SER A 256 -3.59 4.19 17.70
N GLU A 257 -3.77 3.89 18.99
CA GLU A 257 -4.19 4.86 20.01
C GLU A 257 -3.13 5.94 20.23
N TYR A 258 -1.85 5.56 20.27
CA TYR A 258 -0.75 6.49 20.37
C TYR A 258 -0.70 7.41 19.14
N LEU A 259 -0.82 6.86 17.93
CA LEU A 259 -0.80 7.66 16.70
C LEU A 259 -2.02 8.59 16.57
N LEU A 260 -3.21 8.14 16.99
CA LEU A 260 -4.41 8.99 17.04
C LEU A 260 -4.20 10.19 17.98
N HIS A 261 -3.65 9.97 19.17
CA HIS A 261 -3.33 11.05 20.11
C HIS A 261 -2.33 12.07 19.54
N HIS A 262 -1.46 11.65 18.62
CA HIS A 262 -0.50 12.51 17.94
C HIS A 262 -1.02 13.10 16.61
N GLY A 263 -2.30 12.88 16.27
CA GLY A 263 -2.92 13.43 15.06
C GLY A 263 -2.44 12.82 13.75
N LEU A 264 -1.93 11.58 13.77
CA LEU A 264 -1.47 10.87 12.57
C LEU A 264 -2.51 9.92 11.96
N ILE A 265 -3.61 9.68 12.67
CA ILE A 265 -4.70 8.78 12.29
C ILE A 265 -6.00 9.53 12.54
N ASP A 266 -6.99 9.36 11.66
CA ASP A 266 -8.29 10.02 11.80
C ASP A 266 -9.25 9.19 12.66
N LEU A 267 -9.33 7.88 12.41
CA LEU A 267 -10.27 7.00 13.09
C LEU A 267 -9.64 5.65 13.45
N ILE A 268 -9.97 5.17 14.66
CA ILE A 268 -9.69 3.79 15.07
C ILE A 268 -10.99 2.99 14.98
N VAL A 269 -11.04 2.02 14.07
CA VAL A 269 -12.26 1.27 13.76
C VAL A 269 -12.03 -0.21 13.97
N SER A 270 -12.90 -0.84 14.78
CA SER A 270 -12.88 -2.28 14.94
C SER A 270 -13.30 -2.98 13.64
N ARG A 271 -12.77 -4.20 13.41
CA ARG A 271 -13.11 -5.02 12.23
C ARG A 271 -14.61 -5.29 12.11
N PHE A 272 -15.35 -5.23 13.21
CA PHE A 272 -16.79 -5.40 13.20
C PHE A 272 -17.52 -4.33 12.39
N PHE A 273 -17.03 -3.08 12.44
CA PHE A 273 -17.69 -1.89 11.91
C PHE A 273 -16.97 -1.28 10.72
N ILE A 274 -15.78 -1.78 10.35
CA ILE A 274 -14.96 -1.16 9.31
C ILE A 274 -15.64 -1.10 7.94
N LYS A 275 -16.44 -2.11 7.59
CA LYS A 275 -17.19 -2.12 6.33
C LYS A 275 -18.22 -0.99 6.30
N GLN A 276 -19.00 -0.85 7.38
CA GLN A 276 -19.99 0.20 7.54
C GLN A 276 -19.35 1.59 7.55
N ALA A 277 -18.27 1.76 8.32
CA ALA A 277 -17.54 3.02 8.40
C ALA A 277 -17.03 3.49 7.03
N ILE A 278 -16.49 2.57 6.22
CA ILE A 278 -16.08 2.87 4.84
C ILE A 278 -17.28 3.29 3.99
N ALA A 279 -18.38 2.53 4.03
CA ALA A 279 -19.57 2.83 3.25
C ALA A 279 -20.14 4.22 3.59
N GLU A 280 -20.34 4.51 4.88
CA GLU A 280 -20.83 5.80 5.37
C GLU A 280 -19.91 6.95 4.96
N THR A 281 -18.60 6.75 5.07
CA THR A 281 -17.61 7.76 4.65
C THR A 281 -17.70 8.05 3.16
N ILE A 282 -17.83 7.03 2.33
CA ILE A 282 -17.94 7.21 0.88
C ILE A 282 -19.28 7.87 0.51
N LEU A 283 -20.37 7.50 1.18
CA LEU A 283 -21.70 8.11 0.97
C LEU A 283 -21.68 9.59 1.34
N LEU A 284 -21.12 9.94 2.50
CA LEU A 284 -20.95 11.32 2.93
C LEU A 284 -20.10 12.11 1.93
N TYR A 285 -18.99 11.52 1.46
CA TYR A 285 -18.18 12.13 0.42
C TYR A 285 -18.96 12.27 -0.89
N LYS A 286 -19.85 11.34 -1.23
CA LYS A 286 -20.67 11.40 -2.45
C LYS A 286 -21.66 12.56 -2.42
N GLU A 287 -22.28 12.81 -1.27
CA GLU A 287 -23.31 13.82 -1.06
C GLU A 287 -22.78 15.24 -0.87
N SER A 288 -21.47 15.42 -0.67
CA SER A 288 -20.89 16.75 -0.43
C SER A 288 -21.07 17.69 -1.62
N GLU A 289 -21.69 18.85 -1.39
CA GLU A 289 -21.97 19.88 -2.41
C GLU A 289 -20.70 20.53 -2.99
N SER A 290 -19.55 20.44 -2.30
CA SER A 290 -18.28 21.08 -2.68
C SER A 290 -17.42 20.29 -3.67
N LYS A 291 -18.02 19.37 -4.44
CA LYS A 291 -17.26 18.54 -5.38
C LYS A 291 -16.90 19.30 -6.66
N GLU A 292 -15.63 19.67 -6.77
CA GLU A 292 -15.05 20.08 -8.03
C GLU A 292 -14.87 18.86 -8.94
N VAL A 293 -15.63 18.80 -10.04
CA VAL A 293 -15.42 17.78 -11.08
C VAL A 293 -14.17 18.15 -11.85
N ALA A 294 -13.07 17.47 -11.55
CA ALA A 294 -11.84 17.66 -12.30
C ALA A 294 -11.94 17.02 -13.68
N ARG A 295 -11.73 17.84 -14.72
CA ARG A 295 -11.48 17.33 -16.08
C ARG A 295 -10.04 16.84 -16.15
N LEU A 296 -9.88 15.53 -16.07
CA LEU A 296 -8.61 14.91 -16.38
C LEU A 296 -8.30 15.14 -17.86
N ALA A 297 -7.28 15.94 -18.15
CA ALA A 297 -6.69 16.04 -19.49
C ALA A 297 -5.87 14.76 -19.78
N PHE A 298 -6.53 13.60 -19.79
CA PHE A 298 -5.98 12.38 -20.36
C PHE A 298 -6.00 12.53 -21.89
N LYS A 299 -5.18 13.42 -22.44
CA LYS A 299 -4.80 13.32 -23.85
C LYS A 299 -4.04 12.01 -23.98
N GLU A 300 -4.70 11.02 -24.59
CA GLU A 300 -4.14 9.77 -25.10
C GLU A 300 -2.87 9.31 -24.38
N ARG A 301 -3.00 8.77 -23.16
CA ARG A 301 -1.92 7.88 -22.68
C ARG A 301 -1.92 6.69 -23.62
N HIS A 302 -0.92 6.58 -24.49
CA HIS A 302 -0.62 5.34 -25.18
C HIS A 302 -0.23 4.29 -24.14
N ARG A 303 -1.23 3.62 -23.54
CA ARG A 303 -0.99 2.40 -22.77
C ARG A 303 -0.31 1.45 -23.72
N LEU A 304 0.87 0.96 -23.30
CA LEU A 304 1.51 -0.12 -24.02
C LEU A 304 0.53 -1.29 -24.00
N THR A 305 0.07 -1.69 -25.17
CA THR A 305 -0.71 -2.93 -25.34
C THR A 305 0.09 -4.09 -24.73
N PRO A 306 -0.56 -5.17 -24.25
CA PRO A 306 0.16 -6.35 -23.76
C PRO A 306 1.21 -6.88 -24.75
N VAL A 307 0.96 -6.69 -26.06
CA VAL A 307 1.90 -7.01 -27.14
C VAL A 307 3.12 -6.07 -27.13
N GLN A 308 2.92 -4.76 -26.94
CA GLN A 308 4.01 -3.79 -26.80
C GLN A 308 4.82 -4.02 -25.50
N GLU A 309 4.17 -4.32 -24.38
CA GLU A 309 4.84 -4.70 -23.13
C GLU A 309 5.70 -5.96 -23.32
N GLU A 310 5.16 -7.01 -23.97
CA GLU A 310 5.90 -8.25 -24.22
C GLU A 310 7.06 -8.04 -25.22
N ARG A 311 6.90 -7.18 -26.24
CA ARG A 311 8.01 -6.76 -27.12
C ARG A 311 9.12 -6.08 -26.33
N LEU A 312 8.77 -5.16 -25.43
CA LEU A 312 9.72 -4.49 -24.53
C LEU A 312 10.45 -5.50 -23.62
N ARG A 313 9.73 -6.44 -23.01
CA ARG A 313 10.34 -7.53 -22.21
C ARG A 313 11.35 -8.34 -23.01
N ARG A 314 11.02 -8.69 -24.27
CA ARG A 314 11.94 -9.41 -25.16
C ARG A 314 13.17 -8.57 -25.52
N LEU A 315 13.01 -7.28 -25.80
CA LEU A 315 14.13 -6.38 -26.08
C LEU A 315 15.10 -6.29 -24.90
N VAL A 316 14.59 -6.15 -23.67
CA VAL A 316 15.41 -6.15 -22.44
C VAL A 316 16.16 -7.47 -22.26
N LYS A 317 15.51 -8.63 -22.52
CA LYS A 317 16.18 -9.94 -22.47
C LYS A 317 17.29 -10.08 -23.52
N VAL A 318 17.11 -9.56 -24.72
CA VAL A 318 18.12 -9.57 -25.79
C VAL A 318 19.29 -8.63 -25.45
N GLN A 319 19.03 -7.47 -24.85
CA GLN A 319 20.07 -6.51 -24.46
C GLN A 319 20.90 -6.93 -23.25
N ASN A 320 20.34 -7.70 -22.31
CA ASN A 320 21.15 -8.30 -21.24
C ASN A 320 22.27 -9.23 -21.75
N ARG A 321 22.21 -9.68 -23.02
CA ARG A 321 23.32 -10.41 -23.69
C ARG A 321 24.37 -9.50 -24.32
N LYS A 322 24.10 -8.21 -24.54
CA LYS A 322 25.02 -7.22 -25.14
C LYS A 322 25.21 -6.06 -24.16
N LYS A 323 26.36 -6.03 -23.45
CA LYS A 323 26.78 -4.92 -22.56
C LYS A 323 26.56 -3.56 -23.23
N THR A 324 25.40 -2.94 -23.02
CA THR A 324 25.11 -1.59 -23.52
C THR A 324 24.83 -0.69 -22.33
N LYS A 325 25.41 0.52 -22.37
CA LYS A 325 25.39 1.49 -21.28
C LYS A 325 23.95 1.86 -20.93
N PHE A 326 23.62 1.88 -19.64
CA PHE A 326 22.32 2.23 -19.03
C PHE A 326 21.59 3.39 -19.74
N TRP A 327 22.32 4.41 -20.18
CA TRP A 327 21.78 5.56 -20.92
C TRP A 327 21.05 5.20 -22.22
N ASN A 328 21.48 4.17 -22.96
CA ASN A 328 20.77 3.74 -24.17
C ASN A 328 19.40 3.11 -23.87
N LEU A 329 19.22 2.56 -22.66
CA LEU A 329 17.91 2.09 -22.21
C LEU A 329 16.99 3.28 -21.89
N VAL A 330 17.52 4.30 -21.22
CA VAL A 330 16.80 5.52 -20.88
C VAL A 330 16.36 6.27 -22.15
N TYR A 331 17.26 6.46 -23.13
CA TYR A 331 16.92 7.14 -24.39
C TYR A 331 15.85 6.39 -25.17
N ARG A 332 15.97 5.06 -25.29
CA ARG A 332 14.94 4.25 -25.99
C ARG A 332 13.62 4.20 -25.25
N PHE A 333 13.64 4.22 -23.91
CA PHE A 333 12.43 4.30 -23.11
C PHE A 333 11.72 5.63 -23.32
N VAL A 334 12.46 6.75 -23.37
CA VAL A 334 11.90 8.08 -23.68
C VAL A 334 11.33 8.10 -25.09
N ASP A 335 12.05 7.61 -26.11
CA ASP A 335 11.58 7.56 -27.50
C ASP A 335 10.27 6.77 -27.64
N LEU A 336 10.13 5.66 -26.90
CA LEU A 336 8.92 4.83 -26.89
C LEU A 336 7.70 5.53 -26.31
N PHE A 337 7.89 6.50 -25.40
CA PHE A 337 6.81 7.26 -24.79
C PHE A 337 6.48 8.55 -25.54
N THR A 338 7.46 9.15 -26.24
CA THR A 338 7.26 10.44 -26.89
C THR A 338 6.77 10.35 -28.32
N GLY A 339 6.94 9.22 -29.02
CA GLY A 339 6.44 9.01 -30.40
C GLY A 339 7.02 9.94 -31.47
N ASP A 340 7.72 10.99 -31.07
CA ASP A 340 8.35 12.02 -31.89
C ASP A 340 9.84 12.10 -31.56
N ASP A 341 10.69 11.79 -32.55
CA ASP A 341 12.14 12.08 -32.55
C ASP A 341 12.46 13.58 -32.36
N LYS A 342 11.44 14.45 -32.34
CA LYS A 342 11.55 15.91 -32.26
C LYS A 342 11.40 16.49 -30.85
N LEU A 343 10.95 15.71 -29.86
CA LEU A 343 10.77 16.15 -28.47
C LEU A 343 11.90 15.71 -27.52
N LEU A 344 12.97 15.10 -28.05
CA LEU A 344 14.22 14.94 -27.33
C LEU A 344 14.78 16.34 -26.98
N PRO A 345 14.94 16.72 -25.69
CA PRO A 345 15.71 17.90 -25.37
C PRO A 345 17.13 17.68 -25.88
N LYS A 346 17.50 18.36 -26.98
CA LYS A 346 18.88 18.47 -27.46
C LYS A 346 19.71 19.06 -26.32
N LYS A 347 20.33 18.16 -25.55
CA LYS A 347 20.96 18.41 -24.24
C LYS A 347 19.95 18.73 -23.13
N LEU A 348 19.58 17.72 -22.34
CA LEU A 348 19.33 17.94 -20.92
C LEU A 348 20.62 18.54 -20.33
N LYS A 349 20.71 19.88 -20.27
CA LYS A 349 21.58 20.53 -19.29
C LYS A 349 20.99 20.15 -17.95
N VAL A 350 21.57 19.12 -17.34
CA VAL A 350 21.40 18.90 -15.91
C VAL A 350 22.01 20.12 -15.25
N ASN A 351 21.20 21.13 -14.96
CA ASN A 351 21.59 22.13 -13.98
C ASN A 351 21.75 21.33 -12.69
N PRO A 352 22.97 21.25 -12.11
CA PRO A 352 23.11 20.65 -10.81
C PRO A 352 22.13 21.37 -9.88
N LEU A 353 21.36 20.60 -9.12
CA LEU A 353 20.52 21.13 -8.04
C LEU A 353 21.35 22.18 -7.27
N PRO A 354 20.79 23.34 -6.90
CA PRO A 354 21.54 24.42 -6.26
C PRO A 354 22.10 24.06 -4.86
N PHE A 355 22.00 22.80 -4.44
CA PHE A 355 22.49 22.26 -3.17
C PHE A 355 23.79 21.45 -3.27
N ILE A 356 24.55 21.55 -4.36
CA ILE A 356 25.93 21.04 -4.40
C ILE A 356 26.90 22.18 -4.08
N HIS A 357 26.78 22.75 -2.87
CA HIS A 357 27.86 23.54 -2.27
C HIS A 357 28.28 22.90 -0.96
N LYS A 358 29.44 22.23 -1.01
CA LYS A 358 30.34 21.88 0.10
C LYS A 358 29.65 21.32 1.36
N PHE A 359 29.33 20.03 1.35
CA PHE A 359 29.42 19.27 2.60
C PHE A 359 30.89 19.21 3.00
N LYS A 360 31.30 20.09 3.93
CA LYS A 360 32.55 19.90 4.67
C LYS A 360 32.36 18.68 5.57
N GLU A 361 33.32 17.78 5.53
CA GLU A 361 33.44 16.66 6.47
C GLU A 361 33.47 17.22 7.90
N GLY A 362 32.45 16.89 8.69
CA GLY A 362 32.38 17.22 10.12
C GLY A 362 31.08 17.90 10.55
N SER A 363 29.97 17.16 10.62
CA SER A 363 28.88 17.39 11.59
C SER A 363 27.75 16.33 11.54
N ALA A 364 28.07 15.06 11.23
CA ALA A 364 27.08 13.98 11.34
C ALA A 364 26.57 13.76 12.78
N ALA A 365 27.25 14.31 13.79
CA ALA A 365 26.91 14.19 15.21
C ALA A 365 25.99 15.32 15.75
N GLU A 366 25.76 16.40 14.99
CA GLU A 366 24.87 17.50 15.43
C GLU A 366 23.43 17.35 14.93
N PHE A 367 23.22 16.58 13.85
CA PHE A 367 21.89 16.34 13.27
C PHE A 367 20.97 15.44 14.13
N LEU A 368 21.53 14.76 15.12
CA LEU A 368 20.80 13.86 16.04
C LEU A 368 20.47 14.51 17.39
N LYS A 369 20.79 15.79 17.59
CA LYS A 369 20.58 16.51 18.86
C LYS A 369 19.43 17.52 18.86
N THR A 370 18.72 17.69 17.74
CA THR A 370 17.55 18.58 17.67
C THR A 370 16.25 17.81 17.93
N PRO A 371 15.41 18.26 18.87
CA PRO A 371 14.12 17.62 19.12
C PRO A 371 13.16 17.90 17.96
N ALA A 372 12.27 16.94 17.72
CA ALA A 372 11.29 16.91 16.65
C ALA A 372 10.55 18.25 16.42
N VAL A 373 10.62 18.77 15.18
CA VAL A 373 9.63 19.71 14.62
C VAL A 373 9.42 19.31 13.16
N GLY A 374 8.16 19.09 12.79
CA GLY A 374 7.74 18.55 11.49
C GLY A 374 8.11 19.43 10.30
N PHE A 375 8.39 18.78 9.18
CA PHE A 375 8.57 19.46 7.89
C PHE A 375 7.27 19.36 7.08
N PHE A 376 6.41 20.38 7.24
CA PHE A 376 5.41 20.75 6.24
C PHE A 376 6.07 21.67 5.21
N ILE A 377 6.04 21.29 3.93
CA ILE A 377 6.34 22.22 2.83
C ILE A 377 5.00 22.65 2.23
N VAL A 378 4.55 23.85 2.62
CA VAL A 378 3.50 24.58 1.92
C VAL A 378 4.18 25.41 0.82
N PRO A 379 3.89 25.21 -0.48
CA PRO A 379 4.37 26.14 -1.49
C PRO A 379 3.51 27.40 -1.49
N LYS A 380 4.16 28.55 -1.21
CA LYS A 380 3.60 29.89 -1.38
C LYS A 380 3.57 30.28 -2.86
N LYS A 381 2.38 30.74 -3.30
CA LYS A 381 2.05 31.58 -4.46
C LYS A 381 2.21 31.00 -5.86
N ALA A 382 1.04 30.89 -6.51
CA ALA A 382 0.81 30.79 -7.93
C ALA A 382 1.39 31.97 -8.71
N THR A 383 2.02 31.68 -9.84
CA THR A 383 2.24 32.62 -10.94
C THR A 383 1.50 32.08 -12.16
N GLU A 384 0.61 32.92 -12.69
CA GLU A 384 -0.23 32.72 -13.86
C GLU A 384 0.57 32.22 -15.07
N ILE A 385 0.06 31.18 -15.73
CA ILE A 385 0.48 30.81 -17.08
C ILE A 385 -0.75 30.97 -18.00
N LYS A 386 -0.54 31.78 -19.04
CA LYS A 386 -1.52 32.26 -20.01
C LYS A 386 -2.30 31.12 -20.67
N LYS A 387 -3.61 31.34 -20.79
CA LYS A 387 -4.53 30.62 -21.68
C LYS A 387 -4.16 30.95 -23.12
N ASP A 388 -3.86 29.92 -23.92
CA ASP A 388 -4.12 29.95 -25.36
C ASP A 388 -4.85 28.66 -25.73
N SER A 389 -5.98 28.89 -26.38
CA SER A 389 -7.12 28.00 -26.57
C SER A 389 -7.01 27.10 -27.80
N THR A 390 -7.70 25.97 -27.76
CA THR A 390 -8.54 25.52 -28.88
C THR A 390 -9.73 24.75 -28.28
N ILE A 391 -10.90 25.39 -28.35
CA ILE A 391 -12.18 24.91 -27.83
C ILE A 391 -12.83 24.10 -28.94
N ILE A 392 -13.23 22.87 -28.65
CA ILE A 392 -14.21 22.12 -29.45
C ILE A 392 -15.25 21.63 -28.45
N ASP A 393 -16.44 22.22 -28.53
CA ASP A 393 -17.60 21.83 -27.73
C ASP A 393 -18.14 20.49 -28.26
N VAL A 394 -18.35 19.54 -27.36
CA VAL A 394 -19.10 18.31 -27.65
C VAL A 394 -20.21 18.24 -26.62
N GLU A 395 -21.45 18.37 -27.09
CA GLU A 395 -22.65 18.30 -26.27
C GLU A 395 -22.82 16.90 -25.63
N PRO A 396 -23.40 16.82 -24.43
CA PRO A 396 -23.66 15.56 -23.75
C PRO A 396 -24.72 14.74 -24.48
N ILE A 397 -24.41 13.46 -24.71
CA ILE A 397 -25.34 12.47 -25.27
C ILE A 397 -26.41 12.16 -24.22
N GLU A 398 -27.65 12.56 -24.50
CA GLU A 398 -28.82 12.14 -23.72
C GLU A 398 -29.01 10.62 -23.83
N VAL A 399 -29.01 9.96 -22.67
CA VAL A 399 -29.37 8.55 -22.54
C VAL A 399 -30.90 8.46 -22.58
N LYS A 400 -31.48 8.08 -23.73
CA LYS A 400 -32.90 7.73 -23.81
C LYS A 400 -33.12 6.40 -23.07
N SER A 401 -33.89 6.49 -21.98
CA SER A 401 -34.52 5.38 -21.29
C SER A 401 -35.47 4.64 -22.23
N SER A 402 -35.20 3.35 -22.48
CA SER A 402 -36.12 2.44 -23.17
C SER A 402 -37.15 1.92 -22.16
N GLU A 403 -38.28 2.62 -22.06
CA GLU A 403 -39.51 2.08 -21.46
C GLU A 403 -40.32 1.34 -22.54
N ASN A 404 -40.55 0.06 -22.27
CA ASN A 404 -41.75 -0.75 -22.54
C ASN A 404 -42.54 -0.50 -23.83
N ASN A 405 -42.43 -1.45 -24.76
CA ASN A 405 -43.41 -1.69 -25.81
C ASN A 405 -43.65 -3.21 -25.94
N GLU A 406 -44.39 -3.78 -24.97
CA GLU A 406 -45.00 -5.11 -25.10
C GLU A 406 -46.39 -5.07 -24.45
N GLN A 407 -47.40 -4.72 -25.24
CA GLN A 407 -48.78 -5.17 -25.09
C GLN A 407 -49.60 -4.67 -26.28
N ASN A 408 -49.73 -5.52 -27.30
CA ASN A 408 -50.91 -5.64 -28.17
C ASN A 408 -50.61 -6.70 -29.24
N ASN A 409 -51.07 -7.93 -28.98
CA ASN A 409 -51.48 -8.89 -30.01
C ASN A 409 -52.38 -9.94 -29.35
N GLU A 410 -53.67 -9.60 -29.28
CA GLU A 410 -54.75 -10.59 -29.32
C GLU A 410 -54.88 -11.11 -30.77
N ASN A 411 -55.33 -12.36 -30.90
CA ASN A 411 -55.66 -13.15 -32.10
C ASN A 411 -54.57 -14.12 -32.62
N GLN A 412 -54.43 -15.27 -31.96
CA GLN A 412 -54.89 -16.59 -32.48
C GLN A 412 -54.66 -17.71 -31.47
#